data_AF-A0AAP9NI55-F1
#
_entry.id   AF-A0AAP9NI55-F1
#
_cell.length_a   1.000
_cell.length_b   1.000
_cell.length_c   1.000
_cell.angle_alpha   90.00
_cell.angle_beta   90.00
_cell.angle_gamma   90.00
#
_symmetry.space_group_name_H-M   'P 1'
#
loop_
_entity.id
_entity.type
_entity.pdbx_description
1 polymer ?
#
loop_
_entity_poly.entity_id
_entity_poly.type
_entity_poly.pdbx_seq_one_letter_code
_entity_poly.pdbx_strand_id
1 'polypeptide(L)'
;MTIGIGPSTPVTSQSTSGSRTQGVLTTGTEKGESTTSSSGSSKPSSQLSTLAQQLSDSALRAEERDASLDRKALGQKADALLQPITRDFHLHRAKYDAEVPNTDDPELLDRAKQATSFVSGRGSNPFSGLSQDQLALIIYDDSGTFTANERKAAWKEEYDQETARRLAVIARGKLEYEQTGKMTEFFKEVLGNYNELPPIMQAQYPDFYAPRLEHLIEMDFNFITHRAEGKGAPEDIFDILMSSDDFANLGKRFANSTVS
;
A
#
# COMPACT_ATOMS: atom_id res chain seq x y z
N MET A 1 1.05 44.10 15.03
CA MET A 1 2.28 43.40 14.61
C MET A 1 1.92 42.49 13.45
N THR A 2 2.23 42.95 12.26
CA THR A 2 2.04 42.29 10.97
C THR A 2 3.27 41.44 10.69
N ILE A 3 3.09 40.14 10.43
CA ILE A 3 4.16 39.27 9.91
C ILE A 3 3.72 38.82 8.52
N GLY A 4 4.55 39.20 7.56
CA GLY A 4 4.30 39.12 6.14
C GLY A 4 4.61 37.75 5.55
N ILE A 5 3.88 37.49 4.49
CA ILE A 5 3.94 36.34 3.61
C ILE A 5 5.04 36.62 2.57
N GLY A 6 5.94 35.68 2.34
CA GLY A 6 6.96 35.72 1.29
C GLY A 6 6.93 34.42 0.46
N PRO A 7 7.20 34.48 -0.85
CA PRO A 7 6.60 33.57 -1.83
C PRO A 7 7.40 32.31 -2.15
N SER A 8 6.67 31.29 -2.60
CA SER A 8 7.13 30.04 -3.20
C SER A 8 7.79 30.24 -4.57
N THR A 9 8.86 29.49 -4.84
CA THR A 9 9.40 29.29 -6.20
C THR A 9 9.51 27.80 -6.53
N PRO A 10 9.29 27.39 -7.79
CA PRO A 10 9.04 26.00 -8.19
C PRO A 10 10.34 25.24 -8.50
N VAL A 11 10.35 23.93 -8.26
CA VAL A 11 11.40 23.04 -8.77
C VAL A 11 10.89 22.33 -10.02
N THR A 12 11.48 22.71 -11.15
CA THR A 12 11.31 22.12 -12.47
C THR A 12 12.10 20.81 -12.59
N SER A 13 11.44 19.78 -13.11
CA SER A 13 12.02 18.52 -13.57
C SER A 13 13.01 18.75 -14.72
N GLN A 14 14.19 18.14 -14.66
CA GLN A 14 15.01 17.89 -15.85
C GLN A 14 15.52 16.45 -15.86
N SER A 15 15.09 15.73 -16.90
CA SER A 15 15.66 14.48 -17.38
C SER A 15 16.76 14.83 -18.37
N THR A 16 17.96 14.26 -18.20
CA THR A 16 18.96 14.17 -19.28
C THR A 16 19.72 12.86 -19.19
N SER A 17 19.49 12.03 -20.19
CA SER A 17 20.30 10.90 -20.64
C SER A 17 21.61 11.39 -21.29
N GLY A 18 22.69 10.60 -21.22
CA GLY A 18 23.83 10.76 -22.13
C GLY A 18 25.20 10.37 -21.57
N SER A 19 25.64 9.15 -21.86
CA SER A 19 26.99 8.61 -21.67
C SER A 19 28.10 9.49 -22.26
N ARG A 20 29.28 9.54 -21.60
CA ARG A 20 30.58 9.45 -22.29
C ARG A 20 31.75 9.10 -21.37
N THR A 21 32.43 8.02 -21.72
CA THR A 21 33.75 7.58 -21.27
C THR A 21 34.87 8.36 -21.96
N GLN A 22 35.85 8.86 -21.19
CA GLN A 22 37.27 9.07 -21.53
C GLN A 22 38.02 9.11 -20.17
N GLY A 23 39.08 8.37 -19.86
CA GLY A 23 40.13 7.82 -20.70
C GLY A 23 41.35 8.74 -20.66
N VAL A 24 42.15 8.70 -19.59
CA VAL A 24 43.53 9.24 -19.58
C VAL A 24 44.47 8.23 -18.93
N LEU A 25 45.33 7.64 -19.77
CA LEU A 25 46.60 7.02 -19.41
C LEU A 25 47.67 8.11 -19.35
N THR A 26 48.62 8.01 -18.42
CA THR A 26 50.09 8.09 -18.64
C THR A 26 50.79 7.72 -17.32
N THR A 27 51.28 6.50 -17.14
CA THR A 27 52.63 5.94 -17.42
C THR A 27 53.83 6.61 -16.72
N GLY A 28 54.57 5.76 -15.99
CA GLY A 28 55.87 5.99 -15.35
C GLY A 28 56.19 4.83 -14.37
N THR A 29 56.42 3.60 -14.87
CA THR A 29 57.74 2.94 -15.07
C THR A 29 58.38 2.44 -13.76
N GLU A 30 58.07 1.22 -13.32
CA GLU A 30 58.86 -0.04 -13.44
C GLU A 30 59.75 -0.38 -12.22
N LYS A 31 59.50 -1.53 -11.58
CA LYS A 31 60.34 -2.75 -11.68
C LYS A 31 60.16 -3.68 -10.45
N GLY A 32 59.80 -4.95 -10.68
CA GLY A 32 60.10 -6.04 -9.75
C GLY A 32 59.03 -7.12 -9.54
N GLU A 33 59.03 -8.12 -10.42
CA GLU A 33 58.91 -9.56 -10.10
C GLU A 33 57.52 -10.19 -9.83
N SER A 34 56.98 -10.76 -10.92
CA SER A 34 56.40 -12.10 -11.07
C SER A 34 55.91 -12.84 -9.80
N THR A 35 54.60 -12.85 -9.59
CA THR A 35 53.90 -14.06 -9.11
C THR A 35 52.49 -14.08 -9.70
N THR A 36 52.25 -15.00 -10.63
CA THR A 36 50.92 -15.39 -11.07
C THR A 36 50.11 -15.89 -9.89
N SER A 37 49.01 -15.22 -9.58
CA SER A 37 47.89 -15.80 -8.83
C SER A 37 46.60 -15.12 -9.26
N SER A 38 45.86 -15.89 -10.06
CA SER A 38 44.40 -15.91 -10.19
C SER A 38 43.66 -14.61 -9.89
N SER A 39 43.16 -14.02 -10.98
CA SER A 39 42.04 -13.07 -10.98
C SER A 39 40.83 -13.68 -10.26
N GLY A 40 40.74 -13.45 -8.96
CA GLY A 40 39.52 -13.50 -8.19
C GLY A 40 38.85 -12.13 -8.24
N SER A 41 38.35 -11.75 -9.42
CA SER A 41 37.33 -10.70 -9.52
C SER A 41 36.10 -11.19 -8.77
N SER A 42 36.07 -10.96 -7.46
CA SER A 42 34.83 -10.98 -6.72
C SER A 42 34.03 -9.80 -7.25
N LYS A 43 33.19 -10.10 -8.26
CA LYS A 43 32.05 -9.27 -8.60
C LYS A 43 31.41 -8.84 -7.27
N PRO A 44 31.03 -7.57 -7.09
CA PRO A 44 29.99 -7.26 -6.13
C PRO A 44 28.75 -7.97 -6.66
N SER A 45 28.54 -9.22 -6.23
CA SER A 45 27.20 -9.78 -6.21
C SER A 45 26.42 -8.79 -5.38
N SER A 46 25.55 -8.02 -6.00
CA SER A 46 24.53 -7.23 -5.32
C SER A 46 23.72 -8.22 -4.50
N GLN A 47 24.19 -8.54 -3.29
CA GLN A 47 23.52 -9.40 -2.34
C GLN A 47 22.23 -8.68 -1.98
N LEU A 48 21.14 -9.07 -2.63
CA LEU A 48 19.80 -8.71 -2.21
C LEU A 48 19.69 -9.12 -0.73
N SER A 49 19.18 -8.22 0.12
CA SER A 49 18.93 -8.55 1.52
C SER A 49 17.98 -9.74 1.60
N THR A 50 18.05 -10.53 2.68
CA THR A 50 17.15 -11.69 2.82
C THR A 50 15.68 -11.25 2.77
N LEU A 51 15.36 -10.05 3.29
CA LEU A 51 14.02 -9.47 3.18
C LEU A 51 13.60 -9.23 1.72
N ALA A 52 14.49 -8.71 0.86
CA ALA A 52 14.18 -8.48 -0.54
C ALA A 52 13.86 -9.79 -1.27
N GLN A 53 14.59 -10.87 -0.95
CA GLN A 53 14.29 -12.20 -1.49
C GLN A 53 12.93 -12.72 -0.99
N GLN A 54 12.65 -12.61 0.31
CA GLN A 54 11.36 -13.04 0.88
C GLN A 54 10.18 -12.29 0.27
N LEU A 55 10.32 -10.98 0.04
CA LEU A 55 9.31 -10.16 -0.63
C LEU A 55 9.12 -10.59 -2.10
N SER A 56 10.20 -10.88 -2.82
CA SER A 56 10.12 -11.37 -4.20
C SER A 56 9.38 -12.71 -4.28
N ASP A 57 9.69 -13.65 -3.39
CA ASP A 57 9.04 -14.96 -3.37
C ASP A 57 7.56 -14.85 -2.93
N SER A 58 7.27 -13.92 -2.01
CA SER A 58 5.91 -13.62 -1.57
C SER A 58 5.08 -12.97 -2.68
N ALA A 59 5.68 -12.11 -3.50
CA ALA A 59 5.03 -11.50 -4.65
C ALA A 59 4.55 -12.56 -5.66
N LEU A 60 5.37 -13.57 -5.96
CA LEU A 60 4.97 -14.67 -6.86
C LEU A 60 3.76 -15.44 -6.30
N ARG A 61 3.74 -15.73 -5.00
CA ARG A 61 2.60 -16.39 -4.33
C ARG A 61 1.36 -15.50 -4.31
N ALA A 62 1.53 -14.20 -4.11
CA ALA A 62 0.43 -13.24 -4.13
C ALA A 62 -0.20 -13.16 -5.53
N GLU A 63 0.61 -13.12 -6.58
CA GLU A 63 0.15 -13.14 -7.97
C GLU A 63 -0.61 -14.43 -8.29
N GLU A 64 -0.09 -15.60 -7.92
CA GLU A 64 -0.77 -16.88 -8.11
C GLU A 64 -2.12 -16.93 -7.36
N ARG A 65 -2.15 -16.43 -6.12
CA ARG A 65 -3.36 -16.34 -5.30
C ARG A 65 -4.40 -15.40 -5.91
N ASP A 66 -3.98 -14.22 -6.38
CA ASP A 66 -4.87 -13.22 -6.99
C ASP A 66 -5.38 -13.66 -8.37
N ALA A 67 -4.60 -14.41 -9.14
CA ALA A 67 -5.00 -14.95 -10.43
C ALA A 67 -5.96 -16.15 -10.31
N SER A 68 -5.90 -16.91 -9.21
CA SER A 68 -6.67 -18.15 -9.04
C SER A 68 -7.98 -18.00 -8.27
N LEU A 69 -8.16 -16.91 -7.51
CA LEU A 69 -9.32 -16.69 -6.66
C LEU A 69 -10.19 -15.55 -7.18
N ASP A 70 -11.52 -15.75 -7.14
CA ASP A 70 -12.45 -14.64 -7.37
C ASP A 70 -12.45 -13.66 -6.18
N ARG A 71 -13.02 -12.47 -6.38
CA ARG A 71 -13.09 -11.41 -5.37
C ARG A 71 -13.69 -11.87 -4.05
N LYS A 72 -14.71 -12.74 -4.08
CA LYS A 72 -15.37 -13.23 -2.87
C LYS A 72 -14.45 -14.19 -2.10
N ALA A 73 -13.80 -15.12 -2.80
CA ALA A 73 -12.83 -16.03 -2.24
C ALA A 73 -11.58 -15.28 -1.72
N LEU A 74 -11.16 -14.22 -2.41
CA LEU A 74 -10.11 -13.31 -1.94
C LEU A 74 -10.49 -12.63 -0.63
N GLY A 75 -11.71 -12.13 -0.51
CA GLY A 75 -12.21 -11.52 0.74
C GLY A 75 -12.23 -12.53 1.89
N GLN A 76 -12.73 -13.74 1.65
CA GLN A 76 -12.71 -14.82 2.65
C GLN A 76 -11.29 -15.20 3.07
N LYS A 77 -10.36 -15.26 2.11
CA LYS A 77 -8.95 -15.53 2.40
C LYS A 77 -8.31 -14.38 3.18
N ALA A 78 -8.60 -13.12 2.83
CA ALA A 78 -8.14 -11.95 3.57
C ALA A 78 -8.59 -12.01 5.04
N ASP A 79 -9.87 -12.28 5.28
CA ASP A 79 -10.44 -12.40 6.64
C ASP A 79 -9.74 -13.49 7.45
N ALA A 80 -9.57 -14.69 6.86
CA ALA A 80 -8.91 -15.81 7.51
C ALA A 80 -7.45 -15.51 7.88
N LEU A 81 -6.75 -14.73 7.05
CA LEU A 81 -5.36 -14.35 7.28
C LEU A 81 -5.22 -13.21 8.29
N LEU A 82 -6.15 -12.25 8.30
CA LEU A 82 -6.11 -11.10 9.19
C LEU A 82 -6.62 -11.42 10.59
N GLN A 83 -7.66 -12.25 10.72
CA GLN A 83 -8.27 -12.59 12.01
C GLN A 83 -7.25 -12.97 13.11
N PRO A 84 -6.32 -13.93 12.91
CA PRO A 84 -5.36 -14.33 13.94
C PRO A 84 -4.37 -13.23 14.33
N ILE A 85 -4.02 -12.33 13.39
CA ILE A 85 -3.09 -11.23 13.65
C ILE A 85 -3.80 -9.93 14.04
N THR A 86 -5.13 -9.90 14.11
CA THR A 86 -5.90 -8.70 14.50
C THR A 86 -6.77 -8.99 15.70
N ARG A 87 -7.96 -9.53 15.48
CA ARG A 87 -9.00 -9.76 16.48
C ARG A 87 -8.56 -10.79 17.51
N ASP A 88 -8.02 -11.92 17.05
CA ASP A 88 -7.73 -13.08 17.89
C ASP A 88 -6.27 -13.13 18.37
N PHE A 89 -5.51 -12.07 18.10
CA PHE A 89 -4.07 -12.01 18.40
C PHE A 89 -3.79 -12.25 19.88
N HIS A 90 -4.59 -11.64 20.75
CA HIS A 90 -4.45 -11.75 22.20
C HIS A 90 -4.68 -13.18 22.73
N LEU A 91 -5.49 -13.99 22.03
CA LEU A 91 -5.76 -15.39 22.39
C LEU A 91 -4.53 -16.29 22.15
N HIS A 92 -3.68 -15.92 21.19
CA HIS A 92 -2.56 -16.73 20.74
C HIS A 92 -1.20 -16.11 21.06
N ARG A 93 -1.17 -15.01 21.83
CA ARG A 93 0.04 -14.21 22.08
C ARG A 93 1.22 -15.04 22.58
N ALA A 94 1.01 -15.91 23.57
CA ALA A 94 2.10 -16.74 24.11
C ALA A 94 2.71 -17.68 23.06
N LYS A 95 1.90 -18.18 22.12
CA LYS A 95 2.39 -19.00 20.99
C LYS A 95 3.21 -18.15 20.02
N TYR A 96 2.72 -16.96 19.68
CA TYR A 96 3.40 -16.07 18.73
C TYR A 96 4.70 -15.49 19.31
N ASP A 97 4.73 -15.14 20.60
CA ASP A 97 5.93 -14.64 21.27
C ASP A 97 7.02 -15.72 21.41
N ALA A 98 6.66 -17.00 21.34
CA ALA A 98 7.58 -18.14 21.36
C ALA A 98 7.99 -18.62 19.95
N GLU A 99 7.43 -18.03 18.89
CA GLU A 99 7.73 -18.41 17.51
C GLU A 99 9.14 -17.96 17.13
N VAL A 100 9.95 -18.91 16.64
CA VAL A 100 11.31 -18.66 16.13
C VAL A 100 11.39 -19.21 14.72
N PRO A 101 11.83 -18.41 13.72
CA PRO A 101 12.03 -18.91 12.36
C PRO A 101 12.93 -20.14 12.34
N ASN A 102 12.54 -21.16 11.56
CA ASN A 102 13.36 -22.35 11.36
C ASN A 102 14.47 -22.08 10.33
N THR A 103 15.49 -21.32 10.72
CA THR A 103 16.60 -20.88 9.87
C THR A 103 17.84 -20.56 10.71
N ASP A 104 19.01 -20.69 10.09
CA ASP A 104 20.29 -20.24 10.66
C ASP A 104 20.66 -18.81 10.20
N ASP A 105 19.82 -18.17 9.38
CA ASP A 105 20.06 -16.80 8.91
C ASP A 105 19.91 -15.78 10.06
N PRO A 106 21.01 -15.09 10.45
CA PRO A 106 20.96 -14.14 11.55
C PRO A 106 20.04 -12.94 11.27
N GLU A 107 19.90 -12.49 10.02
CA GLU A 107 19.03 -11.36 9.68
C GLU A 107 17.56 -11.70 9.94
N LEU A 108 17.14 -12.93 9.61
CA LEU A 108 15.77 -13.41 9.86
C LEU A 108 15.50 -13.56 11.36
N LEU A 109 16.43 -14.18 12.08
CA LEU A 109 16.30 -14.39 13.52
C LEU A 109 16.22 -13.06 14.27
N ASP A 110 17.04 -12.08 13.90
CA ASP A 110 17.04 -10.78 14.57
C ASP A 110 15.81 -9.93 14.21
N ARG A 111 15.34 -9.99 12.97
CA ARG A 111 14.10 -9.31 12.58
C ARG A 111 12.88 -9.91 13.27
N ALA A 112 12.79 -11.24 13.39
CA ALA A 112 11.70 -11.89 14.11
C ALA A 112 11.69 -11.53 15.62
N LYS A 113 12.88 -11.46 16.25
CA LYS A 113 13.02 -10.94 17.63
C LYS A 113 12.58 -9.48 17.72
N GLN A 114 12.98 -8.64 16.76
CA GLN A 114 12.59 -7.22 16.72
C GLN A 114 11.07 -7.06 16.58
N ALA A 115 10.44 -7.82 15.69
CA ALA A 115 8.98 -7.83 15.52
C ALA A 115 8.26 -8.23 16.82
N THR A 116 8.73 -9.28 17.49
CA THR A 116 8.19 -9.74 18.78
C THR A 116 8.34 -8.68 19.87
N SER A 117 9.50 -8.03 19.93
CA SER A 117 9.72 -6.90 20.83
C SER A 117 8.73 -5.76 20.54
N PHE A 118 8.60 -5.35 19.27
CA PHE A 118 7.74 -4.24 18.84
C PHE A 118 6.27 -4.50 19.19
N VAL A 119 5.76 -5.70 18.86
CA VAL A 119 4.38 -6.09 19.15
C VAL A 119 4.12 -6.15 20.66
N SER A 120 5.15 -6.43 21.46
CA SER A 120 5.11 -6.34 22.92
C SER A 120 5.23 -4.91 23.48
N GLY A 121 5.27 -3.88 22.63
CA GLY A 121 5.37 -2.48 23.02
C GLY A 121 6.80 -2.02 23.30
N ARG A 122 7.81 -2.70 22.77
CA ARG A 122 9.24 -2.40 23.00
C ARG A 122 9.99 -2.30 21.67
N GLY A 123 10.83 -1.29 21.50
CA GLY A 123 11.62 -1.15 20.28
C GLY A 123 10.81 -0.69 19.06
N SER A 124 11.46 -0.63 17.90
CA SER A 124 10.89 -0.12 16.65
C SER A 124 10.31 -1.24 15.79
N ASN A 125 9.33 -0.89 14.95
CA ASN A 125 8.77 -1.79 13.95
C ASN A 125 9.86 -2.10 12.89
N PRO A 126 10.19 -3.38 12.63
CA PRO A 126 11.18 -3.76 11.62
C PRO A 126 10.76 -3.42 10.17
N PHE A 127 9.47 -3.15 9.94
CA PHE A 127 8.92 -2.88 8.61
C PHE A 127 8.58 -1.41 8.36
N SER A 128 8.99 -0.51 9.26
CA SER A 128 8.74 0.91 9.07
C SER A 128 9.36 1.44 7.77
N GLY A 129 8.56 2.18 7.02
CA GLY A 129 8.97 2.75 5.73
C GLY A 129 8.82 1.82 4.52
N LEU A 130 8.35 0.58 4.70
CA LEU A 130 7.92 -0.24 3.55
C LEU A 130 6.67 0.35 2.90
N SER A 131 6.52 0.14 1.58
CA SER A 131 5.32 0.57 0.85
C SER A 131 4.10 -0.30 1.20
N GLN A 132 2.89 0.18 0.90
CA GLN A 132 1.66 -0.58 1.12
C GLN A 132 1.69 -1.95 0.41
N ASP A 133 2.20 -2.01 -0.82
CA ASP A 133 2.36 -3.28 -1.55
C ASP A 133 3.30 -4.24 -0.83
N GLN A 134 4.47 -3.76 -0.38
CA GLN A 134 5.43 -4.59 0.35
C GLN A 134 4.87 -5.08 1.68
N LEU A 135 4.12 -4.23 2.38
CA LEU A 135 3.44 -4.60 3.62
C LEU A 135 2.36 -5.65 3.34
N ALA A 136 1.59 -5.51 2.25
CA ALA A 136 0.57 -6.48 1.87
C ALA A 136 1.18 -7.86 1.57
N LEU A 137 2.37 -7.91 0.93
CA LEU A 137 3.10 -9.15 0.73
C LEU A 137 3.41 -9.84 2.06
N ILE A 138 3.83 -9.10 3.09
CA ILE A 138 4.10 -9.69 4.40
C ILE A 138 2.78 -10.09 5.09
N ILE A 139 1.79 -9.19 5.13
CA ILE A 139 0.53 -9.37 5.87
C ILE A 139 -0.24 -10.59 5.38
N TYR A 140 -0.31 -10.81 4.07
CA TYR A 140 -1.13 -11.87 3.46
C TYR A 140 -0.35 -13.12 3.05
N ASP A 141 0.93 -13.23 3.39
CA ASP A 141 1.71 -14.44 3.15
C ASP A 141 1.37 -15.54 4.17
N ASP A 142 0.92 -16.68 3.67
CA ASP A 142 0.57 -17.88 4.44
C ASP A 142 1.58 -19.02 4.29
N SER A 143 2.75 -18.76 3.69
CA SER A 143 3.79 -19.77 3.45
C SER A 143 4.57 -20.16 4.70
N GLY A 144 4.47 -19.37 5.78
CA GLY A 144 5.28 -19.52 7.00
C GLY A 144 6.67 -18.85 6.90
N THR A 145 6.93 -18.10 5.82
CA THR A 145 8.16 -17.32 5.65
C THR A 145 8.30 -16.18 6.67
N PHE A 146 7.18 -15.62 7.12
CA PHE A 146 7.10 -14.59 8.14
C PHE A 146 6.37 -15.13 9.38
N THR A 147 6.91 -14.85 10.56
CA THR A 147 6.26 -15.18 11.84
C THR A 147 4.95 -14.43 12.03
N ALA A 148 4.08 -14.89 12.93
CA ALA A 148 2.85 -14.18 13.26
C ALA A 148 3.11 -12.76 13.82
N ASN A 149 4.19 -12.59 14.58
CA ASN A 149 4.61 -11.29 15.10
C ASN A 149 5.16 -10.37 14.01
N GLU A 150 5.86 -10.90 12.99
CA GLU A 150 6.24 -10.11 11.82
C GLU A 150 5.02 -9.65 11.02
N ARG A 151 4.08 -10.55 10.73
CA ARG A 151 2.82 -10.20 10.05
C ARG A 151 2.01 -9.17 10.84
N LYS A 152 1.96 -9.29 12.16
CA LYS A 152 1.35 -8.29 13.05
C LYS A 152 2.04 -6.93 12.97
N ALA A 153 3.37 -6.91 12.94
CA ALA A 153 4.15 -5.68 12.84
C ALA A 153 3.93 -4.98 11.49
N ALA A 154 3.92 -5.73 10.39
CA ALA A 154 3.59 -5.20 9.07
C ALA A 154 2.16 -4.64 9.02
N TRP A 155 1.18 -5.36 9.59
CA TRP A 155 -0.21 -4.87 9.70
C TRP A 155 -0.32 -3.56 10.49
N LYS A 156 0.46 -3.39 11.56
CA LYS A 156 0.48 -2.14 12.33
C LYS A 156 1.04 -0.97 11.53
N GLU A 157 2.13 -1.19 10.79
CA GLU A 157 2.68 -0.15 9.90
C GLU A 157 1.66 0.24 8.82
N GLU A 158 1.04 -0.74 8.16
CA GLU A 158 0.02 -0.48 7.13
C GLU A 158 -1.16 0.30 7.70
N TYR A 159 -1.64 -0.09 8.88
CA TYR A 159 -2.73 0.61 9.57
C TYR A 159 -2.37 2.05 9.92
N ASP A 160 -1.14 2.32 10.38
CA ASP A 160 -0.68 3.65 10.72
C ASP A 160 -0.55 4.53 9.46
N GLN A 161 0.01 3.98 8.37
CA GLN A 161 0.09 4.65 7.06
C GLN A 161 -1.29 4.95 6.48
N GLU A 162 -2.20 3.98 6.50
CA GLU A 162 -3.59 4.12 6.05
C GLU A 162 -4.34 5.18 6.87
N THR A 163 -4.18 5.18 8.18
CA THR A 163 -4.80 6.17 9.07
C THR A 163 -4.32 7.58 8.75
N ALA A 164 -3.01 7.77 8.60
CA ALA A 164 -2.43 9.06 8.24
C ALA A 164 -2.94 9.57 6.88
N ARG A 165 -2.99 8.68 5.87
CA ARG A 165 -3.50 9.01 4.54
C ARG A 165 -5.00 9.36 4.59
N ARG A 166 -5.83 8.57 5.29
CA ARG A 166 -7.27 8.88 5.47
C ARG A 166 -7.48 10.25 6.09
N LEU A 167 -6.75 10.59 7.14
CA LEU A 167 -6.86 11.90 7.79
C LEU A 167 -6.48 13.04 6.83
N ALA A 168 -5.45 12.85 6.01
CA ALA A 168 -5.04 13.84 5.01
C ALA A 168 -6.10 14.03 3.90
N VAL A 169 -6.69 12.93 3.39
CA VAL A 169 -7.77 12.96 2.39
C VAL A 169 -9.01 13.65 2.97
N ILE A 170 -9.40 13.34 4.21
CA ILE A 170 -10.52 13.99 4.90
C ILE A 170 -10.27 15.49 5.06
N ALA A 171 -9.06 15.90 5.45
CA ALA A 171 -8.71 17.31 5.61
C ALA A 171 -8.81 18.07 4.27
N ARG A 172 -8.35 17.48 3.16
CA ARG A 172 -8.50 18.07 1.82
C ARG A 172 -9.95 18.14 1.38
N GLY A 173 -10.74 17.09 1.61
CA GLY A 173 -12.18 17.09 1.31
C GLY A 173 -12.93 18.16 2.09
N LYS A 174 -12.62 18.35 3.38
CA LYS A 174 -13.20 19.43 4.19
C LYS A 174 -12.90 20.80 3.59
N LEU A 175 -11.68 21.01 3.09
CA LEU A 175 -11.31 22.27 2.43
C LEU A 175 -12.08 22.47 1.12
N GLU A 176 -12.20 21.43 0.29
CA GLU A 176 -12.99 21.47 -0.94
C GLU A 176 -14.45 21.86 -0.65
N TYR A 177 -15.06 21.21 0.35
CA TYR A 177 -16.43 21.49 0.77
C TYR A 177 -16.61 22.93 1.21
N GLU A 178 -15.71 23.46 2.05
CA GLU A 178 -15.77 24.85 2.52
C GLU A 178 -15.64 25.87 1.38
N GLN A 179 -14.89 25.55 0.34
CA GLN A 179 -14.64 26.45 -0.80
C GLN A 179 -15.72 26.39 -1.88
N THR A 180 -16.30 25.21 -2.11
CA THR A 180 -17.14 24.94 -3.30
C THR A 180 -18.53 24.40 -2.97
N GLY A 181 -18.72 23.86 -1.76
CA GLY A 181 -19.88 23.05 -1.39
C GLY A 181 -19.87 21.63 -1.94
N LYS A 182 -18.79 21.19 -2.59
CA LYS A 182 -18.65 19.87 -3.24
C LYS A 182 -17.66 18.98 -2.50
N MET A 183 -17.63 17.70 -2.89
CA MET A 183 -16.71 16.67 -2.39
C MET A 183 -16.14 15.81 -3.55
N THR A 184 -16.14 16.36 -4.76
CA THR A 184 -15.81 15.62 -5.99
C THR A 184 -14.34 15.23 -6.02
N GLU A 185 -13.44 16.14 -5.65
CA GLU A 185 -12.01 15.84 -5.56
C GLU A 185 -11.71 14.88 -4.42
N PHE A 186 -12.42 14.99 -3.29
CA PHE A 186 -12.36 13.98 -2.23
C PHE A 186 -12.72 12.57 -2.76
N PHE A 187 -13.83 12.41 -3.48
CA PHE A 187 -14.21 11.09 -4.00
C PHE A 187 -13.22 10.56 -5.04
N LYS A 188 -12.64 11.42 -5.89
CA LYS A 188 -11.56 11.05 -6.81
C LYS A 188 -10.34 10.51 -6.08
N GLU A 189 -9.93 11.18 -5.00
CA GLU A 189 -8.79 10.74 -4.21
C GLU A 189 -9.05 9.41 -3.50
N VAL A 190 -10.26 9.22 -2.95
CA VAL A 190 -10.65 7.93 -2.34
C VAL A 190 -10.68 6.81 -3.37
N LEU A 191 -11.21 7.07 -4.59
CA LEU A 191 -11.21 6.09 -5.68
C LEU A 191 -9.79 5.75 -6.16
N GLY A 192 -8.93 6.76 -6.30
CA GLY A 192 -7.53 6.58 -6.63
C GLY A 192 -6.81 5.66 -5.63
N ASN A 193 -6.94 5.97 -4.34
CA ASN A 193 -6.35 5.15 -3.27
C ASN A 193 -6.88 3.71 -3.28
N TYR A 194 -8.16 3.49 -3.59
CA TYR A 194 -8.73 2.15 -3.69
C TYR A 194 -8.15 1.36 -4.88
N ASN A 195 -7.97 2.02 -6.02
CA ASN A 195 -7.44 1.39 -7.24
C ASN A 195 -5.97 0.99 -7.11
N GLU A 196 -5.22 1.63 -6.20
CA GLU A 196 -3.84 1.27 -5.87
C GLU A 196 -3.73 0.04 -4.95
N LEU A 197 -4.82 -0.38 -4.31
CA LEU A 197 -4.78 -1.56 -3.43
C LEU A 197 -4.58 -2.86 -4.22
N PRO A 198 -3.83 -3.83 -3.69
CA PRO A 198 -3.76 -5.17 -4.28
C PRO A 198 -5.14 -5.87 -4.21
N PRO A 199 -5.41 -6.85 -5.10
CA PRO A 199 -6.75 -7.45 -5.22
C PRO A 199 -7.31 -8.04 -3.91
N ILE A 200 -6.47 -8.65 -3.07
CA ILE A 200 -6.88 -9.15 -1.74
C ILE A 200 -7.36 -8.06 -0.80
N MET A 201 -6.78 -6.86 -0.89
CA MET A 201 -7.17 -5.71 -0.08
C MET A 201 -8.43 -5.06 -0.66
N GLN A 202 -8.55 -4.95 -1.99
CA GLN A 202 -9.78 -4.50 -2.64
C GLN A 202 -10.97 -5.38 -2.26
N ALA A 203 -10.77 -6.70 -2.18
CA ALA A 203 -11.79 -7.68 -1.83
C ALA A 203 -12.40 -7.49 -0.42
N GLN A 204 -11.77 -6.70 0.45
CA GLN A 204 -12.33 -6.35 1.76
C GLN A 204 -13.42 -5.27 1.68
N TYR A 205 -13.54 -4.58 0.55
CA TYR A 205 -14.60 -3.60 0.31
C TYR A 205 -15.82 -4.28 -0.31
N PRO A 206 -17.03 -3.69 -0.26
CA PRO A 206 -18.15 -4.19 -1.04
C PRO A 206 -17.91 -4.08 -2.56
N ASP A 207 -18.50 -4.98 -3.36
CA ASP A 207 -18.35 -4.99 -4.84
C ASP A 207 -18.78 -3.67 -5.50
N PHE A 208 -19.71 -2.96 -4.86
CA PHE A 208 -20.24 -1.69 -5.34
C PHE A 208 -19.42 -0.47 -4.88
N TYR A 209 -18.30 -0.66 -4.17
CA TYR A 209 -17.53 0.45 -3.59
C TYR A 209 -16.96 1.41 -4.65
N ALA A 210 -16.22 0.90 -5.64
CA ALA A 210 -15.69 1.72 -6.72
C ALA A 210 -16.81 2.34 -7.59
N PRO A 211 -17.82 1.58 -8.07
CA PRO A 211 -18.95 2.16 -8.80
C PRO A 211 -19.68 3.28 -8.03
N ARG A 212 -19.76 3.18 -6.69
CA ARG A 212 -20.33 4.24 -5.84
C ARG A 212 -19.51 5.51 -5.88
N LEU A 213 -18.19 5.41 -5.79
CA LEU A 213 -17.30 6.56 -5.86
C LEU A 213 -17.34 7.18 -7.26
N GLU A 214 -17.29 6.37 -8.32
CA GLU A 214 -17.41 6.83 -9.70
C GLU A 214 -18.69 7.62 -9.92
N HIS A 215 -19.82 7.08 -9.47
CA HIS A 215 -21.11 7.76 -9.60
C HIS A 215 -21.18 9.08 -8.80
N LEU A 216 -20.62 9.10 -7.58
CA LEU A 216 -20.52 10.34 -6.78
C LEU A 216 -19.63 11.41 -7.46
N ILE A 217 -18.58 10.98 -8.15
CA ILE A 217 -17.70 11.86 -8.94
C ILE A 217 -18.44 12.39 -10.16
N GLU A 218 -19.16 11.54 -10.89
CA GLU A 218 -19.91 11.93 -12.09
C GLU A 218 -21.05 12.91 -11.78
N MET A 219 -21.71 12.73 -10.63
CA MET A 219 -22.80 13.60 -10.20
C MET A 219 -22.34 15.02 -9.87
N ASP A 220 -21.08 15.17 -9.44
CA ASP A 220 -20.47 16.45 -9.07
C ASP A 220 -21.41 17.28 -8.14
N PHE A 221 -21.95 16.60 -7.14
CA PHE A 221 -23.05 17.14 -6.33
C PHE A 221 -22.58 18.28 -5.43
N ASN A 222 -23.31 19.40 -5.48
CA ASN A 222 -23.12 20.52 -4.58
C ASN A 222 -24.08 20.40 -3.38
N PHE A 223 -23.50 20.10 -2.23
CA PHE A 223 -24.21 19.88 -0.97
C PHE A 223 -24.75 21.16 -0.34
N ILE A 224 -24.29 22.34 -0.77
CA ILE A 224 -24.81 23.64 -0.31
C ILE A 224 -26.03 24.05 -1.15
N THR A 225 -25.95 23.90 -2.47
CA THR A 225 -27.03 24.30 -3.38
C THR A 225 -28.08 23.20 -3.60
N HIS A 226 -27.80 21.98 -3.13
CA HIS A 226 -28.59 20.77 -3.36
C HIS A 226 -28.83 20.47 -4.84
N ARG A 227 -27.79 20.65 -5.66
CA ARG A 227 -27.85 20.43 -7.11
C ARG A 227 -26.75 19.48 -7.56
N ALA A 228 -27.11 18.55 -8.44
CA ALA A 228 -26.15 17.85 -9.27
C ALA A 228 -25.65 18.84 -10.34
N GLU A 229 -24.35 19.10 -10.37
CA GLU A 229 -23.72 19.95 -11.40
C GLU A 229 -23.07 19.13 -12.51
N GLY A 230 -23.05 17.80 -12.36
CA GLY A 230 -22.62 16.82 -13.36
C GLY A 230 -23.79 16.00 -13.92
N LYS A 231 -23.63 14.67 -13.97
CA LYS A 231 -24.63 13.73 -14.49
C LYS A 231 -25.41 13.06 -13.37
N GLY A 232 -26.73 12.99 -13.49
CA GLY A 232 -27.60 12.30 -12.54
C GLY A 232 -28.65 13.22 -11.94
N ALA A 233 -29.58 12.65 -11.18
CA ALA A 233 -30.67 13.41 -10.58
C ALA A 233 -30.32 13.76 -9.12
N PRO A 234 -30.61 14.99 -8.64
CA PRO A 234 -30.31 15.39 -7.27
C PRO A 234 -30.90 14.47 -6.19
N GLU A 235 -32.03 13.83 -6.47
CA GLU A 235 -32.69 12.87 -5.59
C GLU A 235 -31.89 11.59 -5.34
N ASP A 236 -31.01 11.19 -6.28
CA ASP A 236 -30.23 9.96 -6.17
C ASP A 236 -29.24 10.02 -4.99
N ILE A 237 -28.80 11.22 -4.57
CA ILE A 237 -27.81 11.41 -3.49
C ILE A 237 -28.26 10.79 -2.17
N PHE A 238 -29.55 10.84 -1.85
CA PHE A 238 -30.07 10.31 -0.58
C PHE A 238 -30.03 8.79 -0.58
N ASP A 239 -30.44 8.16 -1.68
CA ASP A 239 -30.35 6.70 -1.85
C ASP A 239 -28.88 6.24 -1.80
N ILE A 240 -27.98 7.00 -2.42
CA ILE A 240 -26.54 6.69 -2.44
C ILE A 240 -25.90 6.82 -1.06
N LEU A 241 -26.29 7.80 -0.24
CA LEU A 241 -25.68 8.08 1.06
C LEU A 241 -26.29 7.26 2.21
N MET A 242 -27.56 6.86 2.13
CA MET A 242 -28.31 6.29 3.26
C MET A 242 -28.16 4.76 3.43
N SER A 243 -27.86 3.96 2.37
CA SER A 243 -27.55 2.54 2.58
C SER A 243 -26.72 1.86 1.48
N SER A 244 -26.00 0.79 1.86
CA SER A 244 -25.25 -0.08 0.94
C SER A 244 -26.16 -0.82 -0.04
N ASP A 245 -27.35 -1.21 0.43
CA ASP A 245 -28.30 -2.04 -0.32
C ASP A 245 -29.02 -1.20 -1.38
N ASP A 246 -29.29 0.07 -1.08
CA ASP A 246 -29.93 1.01 -2.00
C ASP A 246 -28.99 1.34 -3.17
N PHE A 247 -27.70 1.56 -2.91
CA PHE A 247 -26.72 1.75 -3.97
C PHE A 247 -26.58 0.49 -4.87
N ALA A 248 -26.51 -0.71 -4.28
CA ALA A 248 -26.47 -1.95 -5.04
C ALA A 248 -27.70 -2.15 -5.95
N ASN A 249 -28.87 -1.65 -5.52
CA ASN A 249 -30.10 -1.67 -6.32
C ASN A 249 -30.16 -0.54 -7.35
N LEU A 250 -29.58 0.62 -7.08
CA LEU A 250 -29.46 1.73 -8.02
C LEU A 250 -28.62 1.34 -9.26
N GLY A 251 -27.52 0.61 -9.06
CA GLY A 251 -26.73 0.05 -10.16
C GLY A 251 -27.52 -0.87 -11.09
N LYS A 252 -28.45 -1.68 -10.55
CA LYS A 252 -29.35 -2.53 -11.35
C LYS A 252 -30.36 -1.70 -12.15
N ARG A 253 -30.82 -0.56 -11.61
CA ARG A 253 -31.75 0.34 -12.31
C ARG A 253 -31.06 1.00 -13.51
N PHE A 254 -29.83 1.48 -13.35
CA PHE A 254 -29.06 2.06 -14.45
C PHE A 254 -28.68 1.03 -15.52
N ALA A 255 -28.29 -0.19 -15.13
CA ALA A 255 -28.01 -1.28 -16.07
C ALA A 255 -29.25 -1.69 -16.91
N ASN A 256 -30.44 -1.52 -16.35
CA ASN A 256 -31.70 -1.79 -17.05
C ASN A 256 -32.25 -0.58 -17.82
N SER A 257 -31.72 0.63 -17.60
CA SER A 257 -32.21 1.86 -18.22
C SER A 257 -31.52 2.19 -19.55
N THR A 258 -30.52 1.39 -19.97
CA THR A 258 -29.88 1.47 -21.30
C THR A 258 -30.63 0.71 -22.40
N VAL A 259 -31.83 0.20 -22.10
CA VAL A 259 -32.78 -0.34 -23.09
C VAL A 259 -34.08 0.46 -23.05
N SER A 260 -34.10 1.63 -23.68
CA SER A 260 -35.28 2.29 -24.29
C SER A 260 -34.85 3.53 -25.07
#